data_AF-A0A4V1SA79-F1
#
_entry.id   AF-A0A4V1SA79-F1
#
_cell.length_a   1.000
_cell.length_b   1.000
_cell.length_c   1.000
_cell.angle_alpha   90.00
_cell.angle_beta   90.00
_cell.angle_gamma   90.00
#
_symmetry.space_group_name_H-M   'P 1'
#
loop_
_entity.id
_entity.type
_entity.pdbx_description
1 polymer ?
#
loop_
_entity_poly.entity_id
_entity_poly.type
_entity_poly.pdbx_seq_one_letter_code
_entity_poly.pdbx_strand_id
1 'polypeptide(L)'
;MKYRPSKWFSGIVLTGGLASLVLWFGILPDLEEVRVMSQPGEIVFPEVKASGGKGDKRAVAANFDGGNRAVMMGELLDEGWDNLMRWKFNPWRNRKGIYPGDHLRKLLASDDPADVAKGRDIQRRAEYWMRKLMERYPELAMKPHPVPDERNGFLKWVEFHDRFKNAMPGKVASFGFSEAFPNNLAEKTPWDPKAASEWMKANSAIMDEIRAMGLLPDASSDGIAVDRYGFIHARLAKECTDALMMEARLAAENGDVAAAMESVRAARGLSGHLGDVESASLLQTTVRILTQLDIEQRVFSEILPALPDGSRDPSAWEAVVRPEIRPPSDFARIMKGEWSVTLREWVLPPILDAEDTMSPPDPGALLDAYTRPFAELVQNAANLKPGEDLPSFCDAPQTAGLSRTSRQMMEMLFIGSRAWGRGHGRAVSSQGLTQAAFSVMKDGTVPV
;
A
#
# COMPACT_ATOMS: atom_id res chain seq x y z
N MET A 1 52.49 36.39 37.64
CA MET A 1 52.32 35.26 36.69
C MET A 1 51.12 35.55 35.79
N LYS A 2 51.30 35.67 34.46
CA LYS A 2 50.21 35.89 33.51
C LYS A 2 49.68 34.53 33.04
N TYR A 3 48.50 34.15 33.49
CA TYR A 3 47.85 32.90 33.09
C TYR A 3 47.44 33.00 31.61
N ARG A 4 48.10 32.24 30.74
CA ARG A 4 47.68 32.08 29.34
C ARG A 4 46.74 30.88 29.28
N PRO A 5 45.46 31.06 28.93
CA PRO A 5 44.56 29.92 28.75
C PRO A 5 45.11 28.99 27.67
N SER A 6 44.99 27.68 27.93
CA SER A 6 45.50 26.66 27.00
C SER A 6 44.77 26.78 25.66
N LYS A 7 45.50 26.56 24.56
CA LYS A 7 44.92 26.60 23.20
C LYS A 7 43.71 25.67 23.05
N TRP A 8 43.62 24.63 23.88
CA TRP A 8 42.50 23.69 23.94
C TRP A 8 41.24 24.31 24.56
N PHE A 9 41.37 25.06 25.66
CA PHE A 9 40.25 25.75 26.31
C PHE A 9 39.69 26.87 25.42
N SER A 10 40.56 27.66 24.78
CA SER A 10 40.12 28.68 23.80
C SER A 10 39.46 28.05 22.58
N GLY A 11 39.94 26.89 22.11
CA GLY A 11 39.35 26.17 20.99
C GLY A 11 37.91 25.74 21.27
N ILE A 12 37.66 25.05 22.38
CA ILE A 12 36.36 24.46 22.73
C ILE A 12 35.34 25.52 23.15
N VAL A 13 35.73 26.51 23.95
CA VAL A 13 34.77 27.52 24.46
C VAL A 13 34.36 28.49 23.35
N LEU A 14 35.26 28.86 22.43
CA LEU A 14 34.89 29.70 21.28
C LEU A 14 34.08 28.94 20.24
N THR A 15 34.40 27.68 19.92
CA THR A 15 33.58 26.89 18.97
C THR A 15 32.23 26.49 19.56
N GLY A 16 32.18 26.09 20.83
CA GLY A 16 30.93 25.80 21.53
C GLY A 16 30.04 27.04 21.68
N GLY A 17 30.62 28.20 21.99
CA GLY A 17 29.90 29.47 22.08
C GLY A 17 29.39 29.97 20.73
N LEU A 18 30.18 29.85 19.66
CA LEU A 18 29.77 30.20 18.30
C LEU A 18 28.71 29.25 17.74
N ALA A 19 28.82 27.94 17.98
CA ALA A 19 27.78 26.98 17.59
C ALA A 19 26.45 27.25 18.32
N SER A 20 26.53 27.60 19.61
CA SER A 20 25.35 27.99 20.40
C SER A 20 24.73 29.30 19.90
N LEU A 21 25.54 30.30 19.53
CA LEU A 21 25.06 31.56 18.95
C LEU A 21 24.44 31.38 17.56
N VAL A 22 25.01 30.50 16.71
CA VAL A 22 24.44 30.18 15.39
C VAL A 22 23.11 29.41 15.53
N LEU A 23 23.00 28.51 16.51
CA LEU A 23 21.72 27.87 16.86
C LEU A 23 20.71 28.89 17.41
N TRP A 24 21.14 29.85 18.21
CA TRP A 24 20.24 30.81 18.87
C TRP A 24 19.80 31.99 17.99
N PHE A 25 20.64 32.43 17.05
CA PHE A 25 20.34 33.57 16.17
C PHE A 25 20.02 33.17 14.72
N GLY A 26 20.39 31.96 14.28
CA GLY A 26 20.13 31.49 12.91
C GLY A 26 18.96 30.52 12.77
N ILE A 27 18.63 29.75 13.81
CA ILE A 27 17.59 28.70 13.76
C ILE A 27 16.35 29.08 14.58
N LEU A 28 16.52 29.84 15.66
CA LEU A 28 15.44 30.23 16.57
C LEU A 28 14.45 31.26 15.98
N PRO A 29 14.88 32.28 15.20
CA PRO A 29 13.94 33.17 14.50
C PRO A 29 13.10 32.43 13.45
N ASP A 30 13.69 31.48 12.73
CA ASP A 30 12.97 30.61 11.77
C ASP A 30 12.01 29.64 12.48
N LEU A 31 12.31 29.23 13.71
CA LEU A 31 11.40 28.43 14.56
C LEU A 31 10.28 29.28 15.18
N GLU A 32 10.48 30.59 15.37
CA GLU A 32 9.47 31.52 15.88
C GLU A 32 8.55 32.05 14.77
N GLU A 33 9.04 32.32 13.55
CA GLU A 33 8.20 32.71 12.40
C GLU A 33 7.36 31.56 11.83
N VAL A 34 7.79 30.30 11.99
CA VAL A 34 7.00 29.11 11.61
C VAL A 34 5.95 28.73 12.68
N ARG A 35 5.89 29.46 13.79
CA ARG A 35 4.86 29.29 14.83
C ARG A 35 3.55 30.01 14.50
N VAL A 36 3.19 30.15 13.22
CA VAL A 36 1.77 30.16 12.87
C VAL A 36 1.29 28.72 12.99
N MET A 37 1.08 28.27 14.24
CA MET A 37 0.40 27.01 14.48
C MET A 37 -0.99 27.16 13.86
N SER A 38 -1.23 26.53 12.70
CA SER A 38 -2.58 26.23 12.27
C SER A 38 -3.27 25.61 13.48
N GLN A 39 -4.40 26.19 13.92
CA GLN A 39 -5.13 25.59 15.03
C GLN A 39 -5.41 24.12 14.68
N PRO A 40 -5.20 23.17 15.61
CA PRO A 40 -5.44 21.77 15.33
C PRO A 40 -6.80 21.56 14.66
N GLY A 41 -6.81 21.02 13.44
CA GLY A 41 -8.02 20.81 12.64
C GLY A 41 -8.31 21.85 11.54
N GLU A 42 -7.63 23.00 11.49
CA GLU A 42 -7.72 23.95 10.38
C GLU A 42 -6.59 23.69 9.37
N ILE A 43 -6.93 23.12 8.21
CA ILE A 43 -5.97 22.87 7.14
C ILE A 43 -6.02 24.04 6.17
N VAL A 44 -4.98 24.87 6.20
CA VAL A 44 -4.80 25.98 5.26
C VAL A 44 -3.92 25.51 4.11
N PHE A 45 -4.47 25.55 2.89
CA PHE A 45 -3.70 25.26 1.69
C PHE A 45 -2.90 26.50 1.25
N PRO A 46 -1.64 26.35 0.84
CA PRO A 46 -0.91 27.46 0.23
C PRO A 46 -1.66 27.97 -1.01
N GLU A 47 -1.68 29.29 -1.21
CA GLU A 47 -2.25 29.87 -2.43
C GLU A 47 -1.54 29.29 -3.65
N VAL A 48 -2.33 28.73 -4.57
CA VAL A 48 -1.81 28.28 -5.87
C VAL A 48 -1.40 29.53 -6.63
N LYS A 49 -0.11 29.88 -6.60
CA LYS A 49 0.43 30.89 -7.51
C LYS A 49 0.13 30.42 -8.93
N ALA A 50 -0.78 31.12 -9.61
CA ALA A 50 -1.09 30.85 -11.01
C ALA A 50 0.23 30.81 -11.77
N SER A 51 0.57 29.64 -12.35
CA SER A 51 1.72 29.50 -13.21
C SER A 51 1.46 30.31 -14.49
N GLY A 52 1.76 31.60 -14.43
CA GLY A 52 1.81 32.47 -15.60
C GLY A 52 2.76 31.85 -16.60
N GLY A 53 2.23 31.53 -17.79
CA GLY A 53 2.92 30.75 -18.81
C GLY A 53 4.26 31.33 -19.22
N LYS A 54 5.28 30.46 -19.21
CA LYS A 54 6.25 30.18 -20.27
C LYS A 54 7.26 29.20 -19.71
N GLY A 55 7.54 28.13 -20.46
CA GLY A 55 8.48 27.11 -20.04
C GLY A 55 9.85 27.70 -19.75
N ASP A 56 10.27 27.64 -18.49
CA ASP A 56 11.62 28.02 -18.09
C ASP A 56 12.36 26.75 -17.68
N LYS A 57 13.09 26.19 -18.64
CA LYS A 57 14.20 25.27 -18.38
C LYS A 57 15.29 26.07 -17.68
N ARG A 58 15.24 26.20 -16.36
CA ARG A 58 16.40 26.64 -15.58
C ARG A 58 17.24 25.44 -15.20
N ALA A 59 18.17 25.10 -16.11
CA ALA A 59 19.43 24.52 -15.71
C ALA A 59 20.15 25.56 -14.83
N VAL A 60 20.35 25.25 -13.55
CA VAL A 60 21.21 26.05 -12.68
C VAL A 60 22.50 25.26 -12.48
N ALA A 61 23.44 25.51 -13.38
CA ALA A 61 24.85 25.42 -13.04
C ALA A 61 25.18 26.65 -12.18
N ALA A 62 25.36 26.46 -10.88
CA ALA A 62 25.93 27.48 -10.01
C ALA A 62 27.41 27.14 -9.79
N ASN A 63 28.28 27.77 -10.58
CA ASN A 63 29.68 27.96 -10.23
C ASN A 63 29.72 28.85 -8.98
N PHE A 64 30.06 28.28 -7.83
CA PHE A 64 30.47 29.03 -6.65
C PHE A 64 32.00 29.02 -6.59
N ASP A 65 32.61 30.11 -7.07
CA ASP A 65 34.02 30.43 -6.86
C ASP A 65 34.12 31.34 -5.63
N GLY A 66 34.57 30.75 -4.52
CA GLY A 66 34.56 31.33 -3.17
C GLY A 66 35.11 30.32 -2.15
N GLY A 67 36.29 29.79 -2.45
CA GLY A 67 36.86 28.59 -1.85
C GLY A 67 37.31 28.68 -0.38
N ASN A 68 37.19 27.53 0.29
CA ASN A 68 37.96 27.02 1.42
C ASN A 68 37.58 27.36 2.88
N ARG A 69 36.50 28.11 3.16
CA ARG A 69 35.97 28.19 4.55
C ARG A 69 34.53 27.69 4.72
N ALA A 70 33.67 27.88 3.72
CA ALA A 70 32.31 27.34 3.72
C ALA A 70 32.30 25.80 3.50
N VAL A 71 33.22 25.28 2.68
CA VAL A 71 33.37 23.84 2.42
C VAL A 71 33.87 23.12 3.67
N MET A 72 34.82 23.69 4.42
CA MET A 72 35.34 23.08 5.65
C MET A 72 34.32 23.11 6.80
N MET A 73 33.46 24.14 6.89
CA MET A 73 32.32 24.15 7.83
C MET A 73 31.21 23.20 7.39
N GLY A 74 30.95 23.07 6.08
CA GLY A 74 30.01 22.10 5.53
C GLY A 74 30.46 20.66 5.79
N GLU A 75 31.72 20.33 5.56
CA GLU A 75 32.28 19.00 5.84
C GLU A 75 32.36 18.69 7.34
N LEU A 76 32.66 19.68 8.19
CA LEU A 76 32.72 19.49 9.66
C LEU A 76 31.31 19.44 10.30
N LEU A 77 30.32 20.11 9.69
CA LEU A 77 28.89 19.97 10.02
C LEU A 77 28.32 18.65 9.47
N ASP A 78 28.72 18.20 8.28
CA ASP A 78 28.28 16.93 7.70
C ASP A 78 28.89 15.75 8.45
N GLU A 79 30.17 15.76 8.81
CA GLU A 79 30.77 14.72 9.66
C GLU A 79 30.24 14.77 11.10
N GLY A 80 29.96 15.96 11.63
CA GLY A 80 29.31 16.15 12.94
C GLY A 80 27.87 15.65 12.95
N TRP A 81 27.13 15.91 11.87
CA TRP A 81 25.76 15.46 11.66
C TRP A 81 25.70 13.95 11.41
N ASP A 82 26.58 13.40 10.58
CA ASP A 82 26.69 11.95 10.37
C ASP A 82 27.10 11.22 11.65
N ASN A 83 28.02 11.78 12.44
CA ASN A 83 28.38 11.21 13.74
C ASN A 83 27.23 11.30 14.76
N LEU A 84 26.46 12.40 14.76
CA LEU A 84 25.22 12.53 15.53
C LEU A 84 24.20 11.48 15.07
N MET A 85 23.96 11.33 13.78
CA MET A 85 23.05 10.36 13.15
C MET A 85 23.50 8.90 13.35
N ARG A 86 24.81 8.64 13.52
CA ARG A 86 25.40 7.33 13.85
C ARG A 86 25.53 7.08 15.36
N TRP A 87 25.25 8.05 16.22
CA TRP A 87 25.33 7.89 17.67
C TRP A 87 24.22 6.95 18.19
N LYS A 88 24.56 6.01 19.08
CA LYS A 88 23.61 4.94 19.50
C LYS A 88 22.42 5.44 20.33
N PHE A 89 22.54 6.64 20.92
CA PHE A 89 21.54 7.28 21.76
C PHE A 89 20.94 8.54 21.13
N ASN A 90 21.11 8.72 19.82
CA ASN A 90 20.61 9.90 19.15
C ASN A 90 19.06 9.95 19.21
N PRO A 91 18.45 10.98 19.83
CA PRO A 91 16.99 11.13 19.91
C PRO A 91 16.31 11.33 18.54
N TRP A 92 17.08 11.61 17.49
CA TRP A 92 16.69 11.73 16.08
C TRP A 92 17.03 10.51 15.23
N ARG A 93 17.82 9.54 15.73
CA ARG A 93 18.18 8.32 14.99
C ARG A 93 17.03 7.33 15.12
N ASN A 94 16.11 7.41 14.17
CA ASN A 94 14.94 6.55 14.03
C ASN A 94 14.20 6.35 15.36
N ARG A 95 13.11 7.09 15.53
CA ARG A 95 11.95 6.60 16.30
C ARG A 95 11.51 5.25 15.70
N LYS A 96 12.25 4.17 15.99
CA LYS A 96 11.93 2.82 15.55
C LYS A 96 10.52 2.53 16.04
N GLY A 97 9.60 2.32 15.12
CA GLY A 97 8.21 2.01 15.43
C GLY A 97 7.23 3.18 15.47
N ILE A 98 7.64 4.42 15.15
CA ILE A 98 6.68 5.53 14.99
C ILE A 98 6.46 5.76 13.50
N TYR A 99 5.25 5.42 13.05
CA TYR A 99 4.76 5.63 11.68
C TYR A 99 3.55 6.57 11.74
N PRO A 100 3.23 7.27 10.63
CA PRO A 100 2.00 8.06 10.55
C PRO A 100 0.78 7.19 10.91
N GLY A 101 -0.24 7.74 11.56
CA GLY A 101 -1.45 6.97 11.93
C GLY A 101 -1.27 5.90 13.03
N ASP A 102 -0.05 5.68 13.55
CA ASP A 102 0.17 4.74 14.65
C ASP A 102 -0.61 5.11 15.92
N HIS A 103 -0.73 6.41 16.20
CA HIS A 103 -1.51 6.88 17.34
C HIS A 103 -3.00 6.57 17.19
N LEU A 104 -3.58 6.82 16.00
CA LEU A 104 -4.98 6.45 15.72
C LEU A 104 -5.22 4.96 15.93
N ARG A 105 -4.33 4.10 15.43
CA ARG A 105 -4.47 2.64 15.61
C ARG A 105 -4.44 2.24 17.08
N LYS A 106 -3.58 2.88 17.88
CA LYS A 106 -3.53 2.64 19.35
C LYS A 106 -4.83 3.07 20.03
N LEU A 107 -5.37 4.24 19.67
CA LEU A 107 -6.65 4.72 20.20
C LEU A 107 -7.80 3.74 19.87
N LEU A 108 -7.88 3.27 18.62
CA LEU A 108 -8.92 2.33 18.19
C LEU A 108 -8.76 0.91 18.76
N ALA A 109 -7.54 0.53 19.15
CA ALA A 109 -7.26 -0.76 19.78
C ALA A 109 -7.26 -0.71 21.32
N SER A 110 -7.49 0.45 21.92
CA SER A 110 -7.52 0.64 23.38
C SER A 110 -8.77 -0.02 23.97
N ASP A 111 -8.63 -0.56 25.18
CA ASP A 111 -9.76 -1.02 25.99
C ASP A 111 -10.51 0.15 26.65
N ASP A 112 -9.94 1.36 26.65
CA ASP A 112 -10.57 2.56 27.20
C ASP A 112 -11.63 3.12 26.22
N PRO A 113 -12.91 3.19 26.60
CA PRO A 113 -13.95 3.78 25.75
C PRO A 113 -13.67 5.23 25.34
N ALA A 114 -12.94 6.01 26.15
CA ALA A 114 -12.59 7.38 25.83
C ALA A 114 -11.56 7.45 24.68
N ASP A 115 -10.56 6.58 24.70
CA ASP A 115 -9.58 6.46 23.61
C ASP A 115 -10.25 6.04 22.31
N VAL A 116 -11.13 5.03 22.37
CA VAL A 116 -11.88 4.55 21.20
C VAL A 116 -12.77 5.68 20.67
N ALA A 117 -13.47 6.41 21.54
CA ALA A 117 -14.30 7.55 21.14
C ALA A 117 -13.47 8.66 20.46
N LYS A 118 -12.27 8.96 20.99
CA LYS A 118 -11.33 9.90 20.37
C LYS A 118 -10.89 9.42 18.99
N GLY A 119 -10.51 8.14 18.86
CA GLY A 119 -10.15 7.54 17.58
C GLY A 119 -11.27 7.64 16.54
N ARG A 120 -12.51 7.33 16.93
CA ARG A 120 -13.69 7.47 16.05
C ARG A 120 -13.97 8.92 15.67
N ASP A 121 -13.74 9.87 16.57
CA ASP A 121 -13.85 11.30 16.26
C ASP A 121 -12.81 11.75 15.22
N ILE A 122 -11.56 11.29 15.34
CA ILE A 122 -10.51 11.56 14.34
C ILE A 122 -10.92 11.01 12.97
N GLN A 123 -11.42 9.77 12.89
CA GLN A 123 -11.90 9.17 11.64
C GLN A 123 -13.04 9.98 11.02
N ARG A 124 -14.02 10.42 11.84
CA ARG A 124 -15.13 11.26 11.38
C ARG A 124 -14.64 12.59 10.79
N ARG A 125 -13.64 13.22 11.42
CA ARG A 125 -13.00 14.44 10.90
C ARG A 125 -12.18 14.17 9.64
N ALA A 126 -11.53 13.00 9.54
CA ALA A 126 -10.84 12.57 8.34
C ALA A 126 -11.80 12.40 7.16
N GLU A 127 -12.98 11.79 7.35
CA GLU A 127 -14.01 11.70 6.30
C GLU A 127 -14.53 13.07 5.85
N TYR A 128 -14.67 14.02 6.78
CA TYR A 128 -15.02 15.40 6.43
C TYR A 128 -13.97 16.04 5.52
N TRP A 129 -12.69 15.94 5.89
CA TRP A 129 -11.59 16.48 5.09
C TRP A 129 -11.42 15.73 3.77
N MET A 130 -11.68 14.43 3.75
CA MET A 130 -11.65 13.65 2.52
C MET A 130 -12.65 14.16 1.50
N ARG A 131 -13.89 14.50 1.92
CA ARG A 131 -14.87 15.13 1.04
C ARG A 131 -14.36 16.46 0.47
N LYS A 132 -13.73 17.29 1.31
CA LYS A 132 -13.11 18.56 0.88
C LYS A 132 -11.95 18.37 -0.09
N LEU A 133 -11.14 17.34 0.12
CA LEU A 133 -10.06 17.00 -0.80
C LEU A 133 -10.60 16.48 -2.13
N MET A 134 -11.67 15.68 -2.14
CA MET A 134 -12.34 15.26 -3.37
C MET A 134 -13.00 16.43 -4.13
N GLU A 135 -13.49 17.46 -3.43
CA GLU A 135 -13.94 18.71 -4.06
C GLU A 135 -12.78 19.47 -4.72
N ARG A 136 -11.60 19.49 -4.09
CA ARG A 136 -10.38 20.15 -4.60
C ARG A 136 -9.71 19.37 -5.74
N TYR A 137 -9.78 18.05 -5.71
CA TYR A 137 -9.17 17.11 -6.67
C TYR A 137 -10.24 16.19 -7.27
N PRO A 138 -11.14 16.70 -8.12
CA PRO A 138 -12.29 15.96 -8.64
C PRO A 138 -11.89 14.73 -9.46
N GLU A 139 -10.71 14.74 -10.10
CA GLU A 139 -10.15 13.59 -10.79
C GLU A 139 -9.91 12.39 -9.87
N LEU A 140 -9.63 12.62 -8.58
CA LEU A 140 -9.41 11.57 -7.57
C LEU A 140 -10.69 11.12 -6.88
N ALA A 141 -11.82 11.78 -7.13
CA ALA A 141 -13.09 11.36 -6.59
C ALA A 141 -13.43 9.94 -7.05
N MET A 142 -13.75 9.10 -6.07
CA MET A 142 -14.24 7.75 -6.29
C MET A 142 -15.76 7.79 -6.43
N LYS A 143 -16.29 6.98 -7.34
CA LYS A 143 -17.74 6.82 -7.50
C LYS A 143 -18.17 5.64 -6.61
N PRO A 144 -19.07 5.85 -5.63
CA PRO A 144 -19.65 4.75 -4.86
C PRO A 144 -20.33 3.75 -5.80
N HIS A 145 -20.17 2.47 -5.51
CA HIS A 145 -20.86 1.38 -6.20
C HIS A 145 -21.60 0.53 -5.15
N PRO A 146 -22.79 0.96 -4.70
CA PRO A 146 -23.51 0.26 -3.64
C PRO A 146 -23.93 -1.14 -4.12
N VAL A 147 -23.59 -2.15 -3.32
CA VAL A 147 -23.95 -3.55 -3.53
C VAL A 147 -24.69 -4.04 -2.27
N PRO A 148 -25.85 -4.72 -2.41
CA PRO A 148 -26.54 -5.32 -1.26
C PRO A 148 -25.64 -6.28 -0.47
N ASP A 149 -25.76 -6.26 0.86
CA ASP A 149 -24.88 -7.02 1.77
C ASP A 149 -24.83 -8.53 1.44
N GLU A 150 -25.94 -9.11 0.99
CA GLU A 150 -26.04 -10.53 0.61
C GLU A 150 -25.31 -10.88 -0.69
N ARG A 151 -24.99 -9.88 -1.52
CA ARG A 151 -24.25 -10.03 -2.78
C ARG A 151 -22.81 -9.53 -2.70
N ASN A 152 -22.48 -8.74 -1.68
CA ASN A 152 -21.18 -8.09 -1.56
C ASN A 152 -20.11 -9.05 -1.03
N GLY A 153 -19.35 -9.65 -1.95
CA GLY A 153 -18.26 -10.58 -1.62
C GLY A 153 -17.13 -9.95 -0.81
N PHE A 154 -16.84 -8.66 -1.02
CA PHE A 154 -15.84 -7.95 -0.22
C PHE A 154 -16.30 -7.73 1.22
N LEU A 155 -17.58 -7.37 1.44
CA LEU A 155 -18.13 -7.29 2.79
C LEU A 155 -18.04 -8.64 3.50
N LYS A 156 -18.44 -9.74 2.84
CA LYS A 156 -18.33 -11.08 3.42
C LYS A 156 -16.89 -11.45 3.74
N TRP A 157 -15.94 -11.08 2.89
CA TRP A 157 -14.51 -11.24 3.16
C TRP A 157 -14.05 -10.47 4.40
N VAL A 158 -14.46 -9.22 4.55
CA VAL A 158 -14.11 -8.39 5.72
C VAL A 158 -14.72 -8.98 7.00
N GLU A 159 -15.99 -9.39 6.97
CA GLU A 159 -16.66 -10.08 8.08
C GLU A 159 -15.93 -11.38 8.47
N PHE A 160 -15.57 -12.18 7.47
CA PHE A 160 -14.79 -13.41 7.64
C PHE A 160 -13.45 -13.13 8.32
N HIS A 161 -12.67 -12.18 7.80
CA HIS A 161 -11.38 -11.78 8.36
C HIS A 161 -11.51 -11.26 9.80
N ASP A 162 -12.49 -10.41 10.08
CA ASP A 162 -12.71 -9.85 11.41
C ASP A 162 -12.94 -10.95 12.46
N ARG A 163 -13.68 -12.02 12.13
CA ARG A 163 -13.85 -13.17 13.03
C ARG A 163 -12.54 -13.85 13.38
N PHE A 164 -11.65 -14.06 12.40
CA PHE A 164 -10.33 -14.66 12.65
C PHE A 164 -9.40 -13.74 13.42
N LYS A 165 -9.40 -12.45 13.09
CA LYS A 165 -8.64 -11.43 13.82
C LYS A 165 -9.06 -11.35 15.29
N ASN A 166 -10.37 -11.35 15.55
CA ASN A 166 -10.92 -11.29 16.91
C ASN A 166 -10.66 -12.58 17.71
N ALA A 167 -10.65 -13.73 17.05
CA ALA A 167 -10.30 -15.01 17.68
C ALA A 167 -8.78 -15.12 18.01
N MET A 168 -7.93 -14.35 17.33
CA MET A 168 -6.47 -14.39 17.48
C MET A 168 -5.86 -12.99 17.69
N PRO A 169 -6.18 -12.30 18.79
CA PRO A 169 -5.72 -10.94 19.02
C PRO A 169 -4.19 -10.85 19.04
N GLY A 170 -3.64 -9.85 18.33
CA GLY A 170 -2.20 -9.63 18.21
C GLY A 170 -1.45 -10.59 17.29
N LYS A 171 -2.16 -11.54 16.64
CA LYS A 171 -1.59 -12.45 15.64
C LYS A 171 -2.12 -12.11 14.25
N VAL A 172 -1.37 -12.54 13.23
CA VAL A 172 -1.85 -12.46 11.85
C VAL A 172 -3.00 -13.45 11.69
N ALA A 173 -4.14 -12.98 11.19
CA ALA A 173 -5.30 -13.83 10.93
C ALA A 173 -4.93 -14.99 9.99
N SER A 174 -5.31 -16.19 10.39
CA SER A 174 -5.02 -17.45 9.71
C SER A 174 -6.05 -18.49 10.14
N PHE A 175 -6.39 -19.42 9.26
CA PHE A 175 -7.17 -20.61 9.61
C PHE A 175 -6.29 -21.88 9.67
N GLY A 176 -4.96 -21.72 9.74
CA GLY A 176 -4.01 -22.80 9.99
C GLY A 176 -3.61 -23.61 8.75
N PHE A 177 -4.01 -23.21 7.54
CA PHE A 177 -3.71 -23.97 6.32
C PHE A 177 -2.21 -24.04 6.03
N SER A 178 -1.48 -22.91 6.14
CA SER A 178 -0.03 -22.91 5.92
C SER A 178 0.73 -23.75 6.95
N GLU A 179 0.16 -23.96 8.14
CA GLU A 179 0.75 -24.79 9.20
C GLU A 179 0.49 -26.28 8.98
N ALA A 180 -0.64 -26.62 8.33
CA ALA A 180 -0.95 -27.98 7.92
C ALA A 180 -0.10 -28.44 6.71
N PHE A 181 0.24 -27.53 5.79
CA PHE A 181 0.96 -27.83 4.55
C PHE A 181 2.23 -27.00 4.31
N PRO A 182 3.12 -26.78 5.30
CA PRO A 182 4.25 -25.86 5.16
C PRO A 182 5.27 -26.31 4.11
N ASN A 183 5.39 -27.61 3.88
CA ASN A 183 6.35 -28.19 2.94
C ASN A 183 5.76 -28.44 1.54
N ASN A 184 4.46 -28.76 1.45
CA ASN A 184 3.79 -28.95 0.16
C ASN A 184 3.68 -27.61 -0.59
N LEU A 185 3.35 -26.53 0.13
CA LEU A 185 3.27 -25.17 -0.45
C LEU A 185 4.65 -24.59 -0.80
N ALA A 186 5.73 -25.16 -0.25
CA ALA A 186 7.10 -24.77 -0.56
C ALA A 186 7.78 -25.70 -1.57
N GLU A 187 7.03 -26.64 -2.17
CA GLU A 187 7.54 -27.69 -3.08
C GLU A 187 8.68 -28.55 -2.48
N LYS A 188 8.78 -28.60 -1.15
CA LYS A 188 9.83 -29.34 -0.42
C LYS A 188 9.46 -30.80 -0.19
N THR A 189 8.18 -31.12 -0.26
CA THR A 189 7.65 -32.48 -0.12
C THR A 189 6.79 -32.83 -1.32
N PRO A 190 6.80 -34.11 -1.76
CA PRO A 190 5.88 -34.58 -2.79
C PRO A 190 4.42 -34.32 -2.39
N TRP A 191 3.58 -34.10 -3.40
CA TRP A 191 2.13 -34.01 -3.23
C TRP A 191 1.56 -35.28 -2.58
N ASP A 192 0.76 -35.10 -1.52
CA ASP A 192 0.04 -36.18 -0.82
C ASP A 192 -1.47 -35.94 -0.94
N PRO A 193 -2.15 -36.58 -1.92
CA PRO A 193 -3.58 -36.40 -2.13
C PRO A 193 -4.43 -36.94 -0.97
N LYS A 194 -3.92 -37.92 -0.21
CA LYS A 194 -4.65 -38.49 0.92
C LYS A 194 -4.67 -37.52 2.09
N ALA A 195 -3.52 -36.96 2.45
CA ALA A 195 -3.44 -35.95 3.50
C ALA A 195 -4.27 -34.70 3.15
N ALA A 196 -4.21 -34.25 1.89
CA ALA A 196 -5.02 -33.14 1.40
C ALA A 196 -6.53 -33.44 1.51
N SER A 197 -6.97 -34.62 1.07
CA SER A 197 -8.37 -35.05 1.15
C SER A 197 -8.88 -35.14 2.60
N GLU A 198 -8.08 -35.72 3.50
CA GLU A 198 -8.40 -35.80 4.94
C GLU A 198 -8.54 -34.41 5.57
N TRP A 199 -7.62 -33.49 5.22
CA TRP A 199 -7.68 -32.11 5.70
C TRP A 199 -8.91 -31.37 5.15
N MET A 200 -9.22 -31.49 3.85
CA MET A 200 -10.40 -30.87 3.23
C MET A 200 -11.69 -31.34 3.89
N LYS A 201 -11.79 -32.65 4.15
CA LYS A 201 -12.96 -33.23 4.84
C LYS A 201 -13.11 -32.68 6.26
N ALA A 202 -12.00 -32.61 7.02
CA ALA A 202 -11.99 -32.06 8.37
C ALA A 202 -12.35 -30.56 8.42
N ASN A 203 -12.13 -29.83 7.32
CA ASN A 203 -12.36 -28.39 7.21
C ASN A 203 -13.51 -28.05 6.23
N SER A 204 -14.40 -28.99 5.95
CA SER A 204 -15.48 -28.82 4.96
C SER A 204 -16.34 -27.57 5.19
N ALA A 205 -16.74 -27.30 6.44
CA ALA A 205 -17.57 -26.14 6.76
C ALA A 205 -16.90 -24.79 6.42
N ILE A 206 -15.61 -24.64 6.71
CA ILE A 206 -14.88 -23.41 6.36
C ILE A 206 -14.62 -23.34 4.86
N MET A 207 -14.37 -24.48 4.20
CA MET A 207 -14.22 -24.53 2.74
C MET A 207 -15.51 -24.14 2.02
N ASP A 208 -16.67 -24.58 2.51
CA ASP A 208 -17.97 -24.20 1.95
C ASP A 208 -18.23 -22.69 2.08
N GLU A 209 -17.87 -22.10 3.23
CA GLU A 209 -17.97 -20.65 3.42
C GLU A 209 -17.02 -19.88 2.49
N ILE A 210 -15.74 -20.29 2.42
CA ILE A 210 -14.73 -19.71 1.53
C ILE A 210 -15.21 -19.77 0.06
N ARG A 211 -15.74 -20.91 -0.36
CA ARG A 211 -16.27 -21.12 -1.72
C ARG A 211 -17.47 -20.23 -1.98
N ALA A 212 -18.44 -20.18 -1.05
CA ALA A 212 -19.63 -19.34 -1.18
C ALA A 212 -19.28 -17.86 -1.33
N MET A 213 -18.32 -17.35 -0.54
CA MET A 213 -17.83 -15.96 -0.69
C MET A 213 -17.16 -15.74 -2.04
N GLY A 214 -16.28 -16.65 -2.47
CA GLY A 214 -15.58 -16.56 -3.74
C GLY A 214 -16.49 -16.61 -4.96
N LEU A 215 -17.67 -17.22 -4.84
CA LEU A 215 -18.66 -17.30 -5.93
C LEU A 215 -19.63 -16.12 -5.96
N LEU A 216 -19.56 -15.19 -5.00
CA LEU A 216 -20.39 -13.98 -5.05
C LEU A 216 -20.00 -13.11 -6.26
N PRO A 217 -20.98 -12.56 -7.00
CA PRO A 217 -20.72 -11.89 -8.27
C PRO A 217 -20.22 -10.46 -8.14
N ASP A 218 -20.48 -9.80 -7.00
CA ASP A 218 -20.26 -8.37 -6.82
C ASP A 218 -19.37 -8.10 -5.61
N ALA A 219 -18.67 -6.97 -5.63
CA ALA A 219 -17.81 -6.50 -4.54
C ALA A 219 -17.93 -4.98 -4.43
N SER A 220 -18.02 -4.49 -3.20
CA SER A 220 -17.99 -3.05 -2.93
C SER A 220 -17.39 -2.77 -1.55
N SER A 221 -16.63 -1.68 -1.49
CA SER A 221 -16.13 -1.06 -0.27
C SER A 221 -17.07 0.05 0.27
N ASP A 222 -18.14 0.37 -0.45
CA ASP A 222 -19.10 1.39 -0.03
C ASP A 222 -19.75 1.03 1.32
N GLY A 223 -19.89 2.02 2.19
CA GLY A 223 -20.41 1.83 3.55
C GLY A 223 -19.51 1.05 4.52
N ILE A 224 -18.35 0.54 4.08
CA ILE A 224 -17.39 -0.15 4.95
C ILE A 224 -16.37 0.86 5.48
N ALA A 225 -16.19 0.91 6.80
CA ALA A 225 -15.19 1.78 7.41
C ALA A 225 -13.76 1.34 7.01
N VAL A 226 -12.92 2.30 6.62
CA VAL A 226 -11.57 2.02 6.08
C VAL A 226 -10.68 1.29 7.08
N ASP A 227 -10.82 1.49 8.39
CA ASP A 227 -10.03 0.76 9.41
C ASP A 227 -10.26 -0.76 9.38
N ARG A 228 -11.38 -1.22 8.81
CA ARG A 228 -11.70 -2.65 8.68
C ARG A 228 -10.95 -3.34 7.54
N TYR A 229 -10.45 -2.60 6.56
CA TYR A 229 -9.78 -3.17 5.38
C TYR A 229 -8.52 -2.43 4.91
N GLY A 230 -8.21 -1.28 5.52
CA GLY A 230 -7.06 -0.44 5.20
C GLY A 230 -5.73 -1.10 5.53
N PHE A 231 -5.73 -2.14 6.38
CA PHE A 231 -4.57 -2.98 6.66
C PHE A 231 -4.71 -4.41 6.09
N ILE A 232 -3.56 -5.06 5.92
CA ILE A 232 -3.34 -6.23 5.08
C ILE A 232 -4.09 -7.50 5.56
N HIS A 233 -5.00 -8.04 4.72
CA HIS A 233 -5.61 -9.37 4.91
C HIS A 233 -4.84 -10.49 4.17
N ALA A 234 -3.56 -10.27 3.84
CA ALA A 234 -2.80 -11.07 2.88
C ALA A 234 -2.67 -12.56 3.22
N ARG A 235 -2.28 -12.88 4.47
CA ARG A 235 -2.04 -14.28 4.86
C ARG A 235 -3.32 -15.09 4.72
N LEU A 236 -4.40 -14.60 5.31
CA LEU A 236 -5.71 -15.26 5.25
C LEU A 236 -6.19 -15.40 3.81
N ALA A 237 -6.08 -14.34 2.99
CA ALA A 237 -6.44 -14.38 1.58
C ALA A 237 -5.66 -15.45 0.82
N LYS A 238 -4.33 -15.51 1.02
CA LYS A 238 -3.48 -16.51 0.40
C LYS A 238 -3.88 -17.93 0.83
N GLU A 239 -4.05 -18.15 2.14
CA GLU A 239 -4.45 -19.46 2.66
C GLU A 239 -5.78 -19.93 2.05
N CYS A 240 -6.78 -19.05 1.92
CA CYS A 240 -8.06 -19.37 1.31
C CYS A 240 -7.93 -19.73 -0.17
N THR A 241 -7.16 -18.94 -0.93
CA THR A 241 -6.87 -19.22 -2.35
C THR A 241 -6.12 -20.54 -2.50
N ASP A 242 -5.07 -20.77 -1.71
CA ASP A 242 -4.27 -22.00 -1.79
C ASP A 242 -5.11 -23.26 -1.50
N ALA A 243 -6.03 -23.16 -0.52
CA ALA A 243 -6.93 -24.25 -0.14
C ALA A 243 -7.93 -24.56 -1.27
N LEU A 244 -8.55 -23.54 -1.89
CA LEU A 244 -9.43 -23.76 -3.04
C LEU A 244 -8.68 -24.37 -4.24
N MET A 245 -7.45 -23.94 -4.48
CA MET A 245 -6.63 -24.50 -5.55
C MET A 245 -6.17 -25.94 -5.23
N MET A 246 -5.98 -26.29 -3.95
CA MET A 246 -5.76 -27.66 -3.51
C MET A 246 -7.01 -28.54 -3.71
N GLU A 247 -8.20 -28.01 -3.41
CA GLU A 247 -9.48 -28.66 -3.69
C GLU A 247 -9.66 -28.89 -5.20
N ALA A 248 -9.33 -27.89 -6.02
CA ALA A 248 -9.41 -28.00 -7.47
C ALA A 248 -8.51 -29.12 -8.03
N ARG A 249 -7.29 -29.25 -7.50
CA ARG A 249 -6.36 -30.33 -7.88
C ARG A 249 -6.92 -31.71 -7.49
N LEU A 250 -7.44 -31.85 -6.28
CA LEU A 250 -8.06 -33.12 -5.84
C LEU A 250 -9.26 -33.50 -6.72
N ALA A 251 -10.10 -32.54 -7.07
CA ALA A 251 -11.22 -32.76 -7.97
C ALA A 251 -10.75 -33.19 -9.37
N ALA A 252 -9.72 -32.53 -9.92
CA ALA A 252 -9.11 -32.89 -11.20
C ALA A 252 -8.54 -34.32 -11.21
N GLU A 253 -7.77 -34.69 -10.17
CA GLU A 253 -7.19 -36.04 -10.01
C GLU A 253 -8.28 -37.12 -9.89
N ASN A 254 -9.46 -36.78 -9.38
CA ASN A 254 -10.62 -37.68 -9.31
C ASN A 254 -11.47 -37.68 -10.59
N GLY A 255 -11.11 -36.88 -11.61
CA GLY A 255 -11.87 -36.74 -12.85
C GLY A 255 -13.13 -35.86 -12.75
N ASP A 256 -13.34 -35.16 -11.64
CA ASP A 256 -14.43 -34.20 -11.47
C ASP A 256 -14.03 -32.81 -11.98
N VAL A 257 -14.14 -32.65 -13.30
CA VAL A 257 -13.78 -31.40 -13.99
C VAL A 257 -14.65 -30.24 -13.52
N ALA A 258 -15.93 -30.48 -13.23
CA ALA A 258 -16.87 -29.43 -12.85
C ALA A 258 -16.52 -28.85 -11.48
N ALA A 259 -16.26 -29.71 -10.48
CA ALA A 259 -15.81 -29.29 -9.17
C ALA A 259 -14.45 -28.58 -9.24
N ALA A 260 -13.51 -29.09 -10.05
CA ALA A 260 -12.21 -28.44 -10.23
C ALA A 260 -12.37 -27.01 -10.77
N MET A 261 -13.18 -26.82 -11.79
CA MET A 261 -13.46 -25.50 -12.36
C MET A 261 -14.19 -24.58 -11.37
N GLU A 262 -15.12 -25.10 -10.57
CA GLU A 262 -15.82 -24.31 -9.54
C GLU A 262 -14.86 -23.79 -8.47
N SER A 263 -13.97 -24.64 -7.94
CA SER A 263 -12.99 -24.22 -6.95
C SER A 263 -12.01 -23.17 -7.51
N VAL A 264 -11.58 -23.30 -8.76
CA VAL A 264 -10.76 -22.24 -9.41
C VAL A 264 -11.56 -20.95 -9.60
N ARG A 265 -12.84 -21.01 -9.99
CA ARG A 265 -13.70 -19.82 -10.08
C ARG A 265 -13.84 -19.13 -8.72
N ALA A 266 -14.06 -19.89 -7.65
CA ALA A 266 -14.14 -19.35 -6.30
C ALA A 266 -12.83 -18.71 -5.86
N ALA A 267 -11.69 -19.35 -6.14
CA ALA A 267 -10.36 -18.85 -5.78
C ALA A 267 -10.08 -17.49 -6.45
N ARG A 268 -10.46 -17.41 -7.72
CA ARG A 268 -10.37 -16.20 -8.51
C ARG A 268 -11.32 -15.10 -8.04
N GLY A 269 -12.56 -15.45 -7.70
CA GLY A 269 -13.51 -14.47 -7.18
C GLY A 269 -13.05 -13.87 -5.85
N LEU A 270 -12.48 -14.67 -4.94
CA LEU A 270 -11.84 -14.14 -3.71
C LEU A 270 -10.69 -13.17 -4.03
N SER A 271 -9.82 -13.52 -4.97
CA SER A 271 -8.76 -12.62 -5.43
C SER A 271 -9.33 -11.33 -6.02
N GLY A 272 -10.40 -11.45 -6.82
CA GLY A 272 -11.14 -10.33 -7.39
C GLY A 272 -11.70 -9.39 -6.32
N HIS A 273 -12.36 -9.93 -5.29
CA HIS A 273 -12.96 -9.15 -4.19
C HIS A 273 -11.95 -8.22 -3.50
N LEU A 274 -10.67 -8.59 -3.46
CA LEU A 274 -9.62 -7.76 -2.86
C LEU A 274 -9.27 -6.52 -3.70
N GLY A 275 -9.41 -6.59 -5.01
CA GLY A 275 -8.96 -5.52 -5.90
C GLY A 275 -10.02 -4.95 -6.82
N ASP A 276 -11.23 -5.48 -6.86
CA ASP A 276 -12.33 -5.02 -7.72
C ASP A 276 -13.36 -4.17 -6.94
N VAL A 277 -12.90 -3.52 -5.87
CA VAL A 277 -13.65 -2.49 -5.12
C VAL A 277 -13.21 -1.07 -5.49
N GLU A 278 -14.00 -0.09 -5.11
CA GLU A 278 -13.82 1.33 -5.45
C GLU A 278 -12.49 1.87 -4.90
N SER A 279 -12.13 1.49 -3.67
CA SER A 279 -10.96 2.02 -2.96
C SER A 279 -9.87 0.98 -2.68
N ALA A 280 -9.56 0.10 -3.65
CA ALA A 280 -8.50 -0.88 -3.48
C ALA A 280 -7.13 -0.21 -3.28
N SER A 281 -6.43 -0.54 -2.20
CA SER A 281 -5.07 -0.04 -1.94
C SER A 281 -4.01 -0.78 -2.79
N LEU A 282 -2.79 -0.23 -2.86
CA LEU A 282 -1.66 -0.91 -3.50
C LEU A 282 -1.36 -2.26 -2.85
N LEU A 283 -1.53 -2.35 -1.52
CA LEU A 283 -1.29 -3.58 -0.78
C LEU A 283 -2.37 -4.63 -1.10
N GLN A 284 -3.64 -4.26 -1.11
CA GLN A 284 -4.72 -5.15 -1.52
C GLN A 284 -4.52 -5.63 -2.97
N THR A 285 -4.15 -4.70 -3.86
CA THR A 285 -3.82 -4.99 -5.26
C THR A 285 -2.62 -5.94 -5.37
N THR A 286 -1.62 -5.79 -4.49
CA THR A 286 -0.47 -6.71 -4.43
C THR A 286 -0.93 -8.11 -4.09
N VAL A 287 -1.79 -8.27 -3.09
CA VAL A 287 -2.33 -9.58 -2.70
C VAL A 287 -3.15 -10.20 -3.84
N ARG A 288 -4.01 -9.39 -4.51
CA ARG A 288 -4.71 -9.82 -5.72
C ARG A 288 -3.74 -10.33 -6.77
N ILE A 289 -2.71 -9.55 -7.12
CA ILE A 289 -1.72 -9.94 -8.13
C ILE A 289 -1.05 -11.26 -7.76
N LEU A 290 -0.55 -11.39 -6.53
CA LEU A 290 0.16 -12.60 -6.10
C LEU A 290 -0.74 -13.84 -6.11
N THR A 291 -1.99 -13.72 -5.64
CA THR A 291 -2.96 -14.83 -5.67
C THR A 291 -3.39 -15.18 -7.08
N GLN A 292 -3.58 -14.20 -7.97
CA GLN A 292 -3.90 -14.45 -9.36
C GLN A 292 -2.76 -15.16 -10.11
N LEU A 293 -1.52 -14.74 -9.91
CA LEU A 293 -0.35 -15.41 -10.49
C LEU A 293 -0.21 -16.86 -10.00
N ASP A 294 -0.46 -17.10 -8.71
CA ASP A 294 -0.48 -18.45 -8.14
C ASP A 294 -1.59 -19.31 -8.75
N ILE A 295 -2.81 -18.77 -8.89
CA ILE A 295 -3.92 -19.46 -9.56
C ILE A 295 -3.53 -19.85 -10.99
N GLU A 296 -3.02 -18.89 -11.78
CA GLU A 296 -2.59 -19.12 -13.16
C GLU A 296 -1.52 -20.22 -13.25
N GLN A 297 -0.48 -20.10 -12.42
CA GLN A 297 0.59 -21.10 -12.35
C GLN A 297 0.04 -22.49 -12.06
N ARG A 298 -0.74 -22.64 -10.98
CA ARG A 298 -1.26 -23.94 -10.52
C ARG A 298 -2.26 -24.56 -11.48
N VAL A 299 -3.04 -23.75 -12.21
CA VAL A 299 -3.88 -24.27 -13.29
C VAL A 299 -3.04 -24.98 -14.34
N PHE A 300 -1.94 -24.38 -14.80
CA PHE A 300 -1.09 -24.98 -15.83
C PHE A 300 -0.18 -26.09 -15.33
N SER A 301 0.37 -25.98 -14.12
CA SER A 301 1.37 -26.93 -13.61
C SER A 301 0.76 -28.11 -12.86
N GLU A 302 -0.42 -27.96 -12.27
CA GLU A 302 -1.03 -28.99 -11.41
C GLU A 302 -2.36 -29.49 -11.94
N ILE A 303 -3.30 -28.59 -12.24
CA ILE A 303 -4.70 -28.96 -12.49
C ILE A 303 -4.88 -29.50 -13.91
N LEU A 304 -4.53 -28.73 -14.94
CA LEU A 304 -4.69 -29.17 -16.34
C LEU A 304 -3.96 -30.50 -16.60
N PRO A 305 -2.72 -30.72 -16.13
CA PRO A 305 -2.03 -32.00 -16.29
C PRO A 305 -2.73 -33.18 -15.60
N ALA A 306 -3.39 -32.95 -14.46
CA ALA A 306 -4.09 -33.98 -13.70
C ALA A 306 -5.45 -34.39 -14.30
N LEU A 307 -6.02 -33.59 -15.20
CA LEU A 307 -7.30 -33.89 -15.83
C LEU A 307 -7.23 -35.15 -16.73
N PRO A 308 -8.31 -35.95 -16.79
CA PRO A 308 -8.43 -37.07 -17.72
C PRO A 308 -8.20 -36.66 -19.17
N ASP A 309 -7.65 -37.57 -19.98
CA ASP A 309 -7.47 -37.34 -21.42
C ASP A 309 -8.81 -36.99 -22.09
N GLY A 310 -8.78 -35.98 -22.98
CA GLY A 310 -9.96 -35.49 -23.69
C GLY A 310 -10.89 -34.58 -22.90
N SER A 311 -10.64 -34.34 -21.61
CA SER A 311 -11.46 -33.45 -20.76
C SER A 311 -10.96 -32.00 -20.67
N ARG A 312 -9.81 -31.70 -21.29
CA ARG A 312 -9.21 -30.37 -21.35
C ARG A 312 -9.90 -29.54 -22.45
N ASP A 313 -10.99 -28.86 -22.12
CA ASP A 313 -11.56 -27.80 -22.98
C ASP A 313 -10.83 -26.48 -22.71
N PRO A 314 -9.92 -26.03 -23.59
CA PRO A 314 -9.13 -24.83 -23.33
C PRO A 314 -9.99 -23.56 -23.26
N SER A 315 -11.14 -23.51 -23.94
CA SER A 315 -12.04 -22.36 -23.90
C SER A 315 -12.78 -22.26 -22.56
N ALA A 316 -13.21 -23.41 -22.04
CA ALA A 316 -13.85 -23.46 -20.73
C ALA A 316 -12.87 -23.09 -19.60
N TRP A 317 -11.62 -23.56 -19.67
CA TRP A 317 -10.57 -23.22 -18.71
C TRP A 317 -10.11 -21.77 -18.82
N GLU A 318 -9.96 -21.23 -20.04
CA GLU A 318 -9.67 -19.81 -20.21
C GLU A 318 -10.78 -18.94 -19.63
N ALA A 319 -12.06 -19.31 -19.79
CA ALA A 319 -13.17 -18.56 -19.20
C ALA A 319 -13.14 -18.54 -17.66
N VAL A 320 -12.64 -19.61 -17.04
CA VAL A 320 -12.47 -19.71 -15.59
C VAL A 320 -11.30 -18.88 -15.09
N VAL A 321 -10.12 -19.07 -15.69
CA VAL A 321 -8.90 -18.32 -15.32
C VAL A 321 -9.04 -16.83 -15.68
N ARG A 322 -9.71 -16.55 -16.80
CA ARG A 322 -9.95 -15.26 -17.47
C ARG A 322 -8.76 -14.33 -17.30
N PRO A 323 -7.66 -14.61 -18.05
CA PRO A 323 -6.43 -13.84 -18.04
C PRO A 323 -6.65 -12.52 -18.79
N GLU A 324 -7.36 -11.60 -18.14
CA GLU A 324 -7.65 -10.29 -18.73
C GLU A 324 -6.54 -9.31 -18.42
N ILE A 325 -5.92 -8.80 -19.49
CA ILE A 325 -5.08 -7.61 -19.43
C ILE A 325 -5.97 -6.45 -19.00
N ARG A 326 -5.75 -5.97 -17.77
CA ARG A 326 -6.55 -4.87 -17.20
C ARG A 326 -6.29 -3.57 -17.99
N PRO A 327 -7.35 -2.79 -18.28
CA PRO A 327 -7.20 -1.53 -19.00
C PRO A 327 -6.46 -0.48 -18.14
N PRO A 328 -5.90 0.58 -18.74
CA PRO A 328 -5.28 1.69 -17.99
C PRO A 328 -6.19 2.35 -16.96
N SER A 329 -7.51 2.30 -17.16
CA SER A 329 -8.49 2.75 -16.17
C SER A 329 -8.46 1.95 -14.86
N ASP A 330 -8.03 0.69 -14.87
CA ASP A 330 -7.79 -0.12 -13.66
C ASP A 330 -6.65 0.49 -12.83
N PHE A 331 -5.55 0.86 -13.49
CA PHE A 331 -4.43 1.54 -12.83
C PHE A 331 -4.87 2.87 -12.20
N ALA A 332 -5.63 3.69 -12.94
CA ALA A 332 -6.18 4.92 -12.39
C ALA A 332 -7.06 4.66 -11.16
N ARG A 333 -7.91 3.64 -11.20
CA ARG A 333 -8.74 3.24 -10.05
C ARG A 333 -7.89 2.81 -8.85
N ILE A 334 -6.83 2.03 -9.06
CA ILE A 334 -5.90 1.63 -7.99
C ILE A 334 -5.22 2.86 -7.37
N MET A 335 -4.78 3.83 -8.18
CA MET A 335 -4.18 5.07 -7.68
C MET A 335 -5.17 5.89 -6.83
N LYS A 336 -6.44 5.98 -7.25
CA LYS A 336 -7.50 6.61 -6.44
C LYS A 336 -7.71 5.89 -5.12
N GLY A 337 -7.77 4.56 -5.15
CA GLY A 337 -7.96 3.73 -3.96
C GLY A 337 -6.81 3.86 -2.96
N GLU A 338 -5.57 3.81 -3.44
CA GLU A 338 -4.38 4.04 -2.64
C GLU A 338 -4.38 5.41 -1.99
N TRP A 339 -4.56 6.48 -2.78
CA TRP A 339 -4.66 7.84 -2.25
C TRP A 339 -5.74 7.96 -1.18
N SER A 340 -6.91 7.36 -1.45
CA SER A 340 -8.08 7.38 -0.60
C SER A 340 -7.87 6.67 0.75
N VAL A 341 -7.31 5.47 0.73
CA VAL A 341 -7.02 4.69 1.95
C VAL A 341 -5.88 5.35 2.71
N THR A 342 -4.83 5.77 2.00
CA THR A 342 -3.63 6.30 2.63
C THR A 342 -3.86 7.64 3.31
N LEU A 343 -4.67 8.52 2.70
CA LEU A 343 -5.08 9.75 3.36
C LEU A 343 -5.84 9.50 4.66
N ARG A 344 -6.80 8.57 4.67
CA ARG A 344 -7.66 8.31 5.83
C ARG A 344 -6.94 7.65 6.98
N GLU A 345 -6.06 6.70 6.69
CA GLU A 345 -5.41 5.88 7.71
C GLU A 345 -4.05 6.44 8.16
N TRP A 346 -3.35 7.17 7.29
CA TRP A 346 -1.94 7.51 7.53
C TRP A 346 -1.65 9.01 7.51
N VAL A 347 -2.33 9.81 6.67
CA VAL A 347 -1.98 11.25 6.51
C VAL A 347 -2.87 12.17 7.34
N LEU A 348 -4.19 12.05 7.22
CA LEU A 348 -5.13 12.89 7.95
C LEU A 348 -5.10 12.66 9.47
N PRO A 349 -4.96 11.42 10.00
CA PRO A 349 -4.96 11.21 11.44
C PRO A 349 -3.91 12.04 12.20
N PRO A 350 -2.60 12.03 11.84
CA PRO A 350 -1.63 12.88 12.53
C PRO A 350 -1.87 14.38 12.33
N ILE A 351 -2.50 14.81 11.23
CA ILE A 351 -2.87 16.22 11.02
C ILE A 351 -4.00 16.65 11.97
N LEU A 352 -4.94 15.74 12.23
CA LEU A 352 -6.18 16.03 12.96
C LEU A 352 -6.07 15.79 14.47
N ASP A 353 -4.99 15.16 14.91
CA ASP A 353 -4.72 14.89 16.31
C ASP A 353 -3.50 15.67 16.82
N ALA A 354 -3.75 16.69 17.62
CA ALA A 354 -2.70 17.52 18.22
C ALA A 354 -1.76 16.74 19.16
N GLU A 355 -2.19 15.59 19.65
CA GLU A 355 -1.37 14.72 20.50
C GLU A 355 -0.50 13.76 19.69
N ASP A 356 -0.70 13.65 18.38
CA ASP A 356 0.13 12.79 17.54
C ASP A 356 1.54 13.40 17.40
N THR A 357 2.54 12.63 17.80
CA THR A 357 3.96 13.01 17.71
C THR A 357 4.48 13.18 16.28
N MET A 358 3.69 12.77 15.28
CA MET A 358 3.92 12.95 13.84
C MET A 358 3.09 14.08 13.24
N SER A 359 2.36 14.87 14.05
CA SER A 359 1.60 16.03 13.56
C SER A 359 2.52 16.99 12.79
N PRO A 360 2.30 17.21 11.48
CA PRO A 360 3.13 18.10 10.70
C PRO A 360 2.79 19.57 10.98
N PRO A 361 3.78 20.49 10.99
CA PRO A 361 3.52 21.92 11.14
C PRO A 361 2.94 22.57 9.86
N ASP A 362 2.99 21.87 8.73
CA ASP A 362 2.63 22.34 7.38
C ASP A 362 1.59 21.42 6.70
N PRO A 363 0.41 21.17 7.32
CA PRO A 363 -0.52 20.13 6.90
C PRO A 363 -1.06 20.32 5.48
N GLY A 364 -1.38 21.55 5.07
CA GLY A 364 -1.88 21.83 3.72
C GLY A 364 -0.83 21.63 2.63
N ALA A 365 0.43 21.98 2.90
CA ALA A 365 1.54 21.74 1.97
C ALA A 365 1.83 20.25 1.82
N LEU A 366 1.80 19.49 2.92
CA LEU A 366 1.91 18.03 2.90
C LEU A 366 0.80 17.39 2.06
N LEU A 367 -0.45 17.79 2.27
CA LEU A 367 -1.60 17.25 1.53
C LEU A 367 -1.51 17.54 0.03
N ASP A 368 -1.12 18.75 -0.35
CA ASP A 368 -0.90 19.11 -1.75
C ASP A 368 0.24 18.28 -2.38
N ALA A 369 1.38 18.15 -1.67
CA ALA A 369 2.54 17.39 -2.14
C ALA A 369 2.27 15.88 -2.25
N TYR A 370 1.45 15.34 -1.35
CA TYR A 370 0.98 13.95 -1.40
C TYR A 370 -0.02 13.72 -2.52
N THR A 371 -0.99 14.62 -2.69
CA THR A 371 -2.15 14.40 -3.56
C THR A 371 -1.86 14.62 -5.04
N ARG A 372 -1.05 15.64 -5.39
CA ARG A 372 -0.78 16.00 -6.79
C ARG A 372 -0.23 14.85 -7.64
N PRO A 373 0.77 14.06 -7.18
CA PRO A 373 1.26 12.93 -7.96
C PRO A 373 0.16 11.92 -8.33
N PHE A 374 -0.75 11.61 -7.40
CA PHE A 374 -1.88 10.70 -7.69
C PHE A 374 -2.84 11.31 -8.70
N ALA A 375 -3.17 12.60 -8.57
CA ALA A 375 -4.03 13.30 -9.52
C ALA A 375 -3.45 13.25 -10.94
N GLU A 376 -2.15 13.57 -11.08
CA GLU A 376 -1.43 13.52 -12.36
C GLU A 376 -1.43 12.11 -12.96
N LEU A 377 -1.16 11.08 -12.15
CA LEU A 377 -1.17 9.68 -12.60
C LEU A 377 -2.54 9.24 -13.09
N VAL A 378 -3.60 9.59 -12.37
CA VAL A 378 -4.98 9.26 -12.75
C VAL A 378 -5.38 9.95 -14.04
N GLN A 379 -5.05 11.23 -14.21
CA GLN A 379 -5.33 11.98 -15.43
C GLN A 379 -4.52 11.43 -16.62
N ASN A 380 -3.25 11.09 -16.42
CA ASN A 380 -2.41 10.50 -17.46
C ASN A 380 -2.95 9.14 -17.89
N ALA A 381 -3.27 8.26 -16.93
CA ALA A 381 -3.80 6.93 -17.21
C ALA A 381 -5.17 6.96 -17.91
N ALA A 382 -6.01 7.97 -17.65
CA ALA A 382 -7.31 8.12 -18.31
C ALA A 382 -7.19 8.37 -19.83
N ASN A 383 -6.04 8.84 -20.30
CA ASN A 383 -5.79 9.13 -21.72
C ASN A 383 -5.07 8.00 -22.47
N LEU A 384 -4.65 6.95 -21.77
CA LEU A 384 -3.90 5.84 -22.36
C LEU A 384 -4.83 4.81 -23.02
N LYS A 385 -4.34 4.23 -24.11
CA LYS A 385 -4.96 3.05 -24.74
C LYS A 385 -4.49 1.76 -24.07
N PRO A 386 -5.29 0.67 -24.13
CA PRO A 386 -4.82 -0.65 -23.74
C PRO A 386 -3.49 -1.00 -24.44
N GLY A 387 -2.50 -1.45 -23.66
CA GLY A 387 -1.17 -1.80 -24.15
C GLY A 387 -0.15 -0.65 -24.20
N GLU A 388 -0.54 0.59 -23.94
CA GLU A 388 0.42 1.69 -23.76
C GLU A 388 1.08 1.64 -22.38
N ASP A 389 2.33 2.12 -22.31
CA ASP A 389 3.10 2.15 -21.07
C ASP A 389 2.41 3.04 -20.02
N LEU A 390 2.13 2.44 -18.85
CA LEU A 390 1.57 3.17 -17.72
C LEU A 390 2.57 4.21 -17.20
N PRO A 391 2.07 5.35 -16.71
CA PRO A 391 2.95 6.36 -16.14
C PRO A 391 3.67 5.79 -14.91
N SER A 392 4.93 6.19 -14.75
CA SER A 392 5.75 5.72 -13.65
C SER A 392 5.21 6.28 -12.32
N PHE A 393 4.77 5.39 -11.43
CA PHE A 393 4.49 5.71 -10.02
C PHE A 393 5.77 6.07 -9.22
N CYS A 394 6.92 6.24 -9.89
CA CYS A 394 8.25 6.23 -9.27
C CYS A 394 8.93 7.61 -9.15
N ASP A 395 8.28 8.71 -9.52
CA ASP A 395 8.88 10.02 -9.33
C ASP A 395 8.74 10.42 -7.86
N ALA A 396 9.88 10.67 -7.21
CA ALA A 396 9.90 11.11 -5.82
C ALA A 396 9.01 12.36 -5.70
N PRO A 397 8.12 12.40 -4.71
CA PRO A 397 7.23 13.54 -4.54
C PRO A 397 8.05 14.82 -4.41
N GLN A 398 7.55 15.94 -4.95
CA GLN A 398 8.21 17.22 -4.76
C GLN A 398 8.17 17.58 -3.26
N THR A 399 9.28 17.36 -2.58
CA THR A 399 9.43 17.66 -1.14
C THR A 399 9.96 19.06 -0.87
N ALA A 400 10.18 19.86 -1.92
CA ALA A 400 10.67 21.23 -1.80
C ALA A 400 9.62 22.08 -1.05
N GLY A 401 10.05 22.78 0.00
CA GLY A 401 9.17 23.60 0.83
C GLY A 401 8.40 22.85 1.92
N LEU A 402 8.56 21.53 2.04
CA LEU A 402 8.00 20.75 3.15
C LEU A 402 8.88 20.82 4.40
N SER A 403 8.24 20.85 5.57
CA SER A 403 8.93 20.69 6.85
C SER A 403 9.62 19.33 6.94
N ARG A 404 10.57 19.18 7.89
CA ARG A 404 11.27 17.91 8.11
C ARG A 404 10.29 16.77 8.41
N THR A 405 9.28 16.99 9.24
CA THR A 405 8.27 15.99 9.59
C THR A 405 7.47 15.57 8.36
N SER A 406 7.00 16.53 7.58
CA SER A 406 6.26 16.28 6.33
C SER A 406 7.11 15.53 5.30
N ARG A 407 8.39 15.87 5.14
CA ARG A 407 9.32 15.12 4.27
C ARG A 407 9.48 13.68 4.72
N GLN A 408 9.67 13.46 6.01
CA GLN A 408 9.79 12.11 6.56
C GLN A 408 8.50 11.29 6.34
N MET A 409 7.33 11.90 6.53
CA MET A 409 6.05 11.26 6.21
C MET A 409 6.00 10.86 4.74
N MET A 410 6.33 11.78 3.82
CA MET A 410 6.34 11.50 2.38
C MET A 410 7.31 10.36 2.02
N GLU A 411 8.51 10.34 2.60
CA GLU A 411 9.47 9.24 2.41
C GLU A 411 8.87 7.90 2.85
N MET A 412 8.18 7.85 3.99
CA MET A 412 7.54 6.64 4.51
C MET A 412 6.36 6.18 3.65
N LEU A 413 5.53 7.10 3.19
CA LEU A 413 4.32 6.80 2.40
C LEU A 413 4.65 6.28 1.00
N PHE A 414 5.81 6.64 0.44
CA PHE A 414 6.27 6.19 -0.88
C PHE A 414 7.26 5.01 -0.81
N ILE A 415 7.46 4.40 0.36
CA ILE A 415 8.30 3.19 0.47
C ILE A 415 7.77 2.11 -0.46
N GLY A 416 8.64 1.58 -1.31
CA GLY A 416 8.31 0.44 -2.17
C GLY A 416 7.49 0.79 -3.42
N SER A 417 7.13 2.06 -3.66
CA SER A 417 6.40 2.51 -4.87
C SER A 417 7.01 1.98 -6.17
N ARG A 418 8.33 2.10 -6.30
CA ARG A 418 9.09 1.57 -7.46
C ARG A 418 9.08 0.05 -7.55
N ALA A 419 9.13 -0.64 -6.42
CA ALA A 419 9.06 -2.10 -6.41
C ALA A 419 7.66 -2.57 -6.81
N TRP A 420 6.63 -1.89 -6.31
CA TRP A 420 5.23 -2.13 -6.66
C TRP A 420 4.98 -1.90 -8.15
N GLY A 421 5.40 -0.76 -8.72
CA GLY A 421 5.21 -0.47 -10.15
C GLY A 421 5.85 -1.54 -11.07
N ARG A 422 7.06 -2.01 -10.74
CA ARG A 422 7.69 -3.14 -11.46
C ARG A 422 6.94 -4.46 -11.25
N GLY A 423 6.40 -4.70 -10.06
CA GLY A 423 5.56 -5.87 -9.79
C GLY A 423 4.29 -5.86 -10.64
N HIS A 424 3.60 -4.73 -10.68
CA HIS A 424 2.42 -4.52 -11.50
C HIS A 424 2.71 -4.74 -12.99
N GLY A 425 3.77 -4.13 -13.54
CA GLY A 425 4.15 -4.34 -14.94
C GLY A 425 4.43 -5.80 -15.27
N ARG A 426 5.14 -6.53 -14.39
CA ARG A 426 5.38 -7.98 -14.56
C ARG A 426 4.09 -8.79 -14.54
N ALA A 427 3.13 -8.43 -13.68
CA ALA A 427 1.84 -9.11 -13.61
C ALA A 427 1.04 -8.95 -14.91
N VAL A 428 1.02 -7.74 -15.48
CA VAL A 428 0.40 -7.48 -16.79
C VAL A 428 1.05 -8.34 -17.89
N SER A 429 2.38 -8.41 -17.92
CA SER A 429 3.08 -9.28 -18.89
C SER A 429 2.74 -10.76 -18.70
N SER A 430 2.64 -11.23 -17.45
CA SER A 430 2.25 -12.60 -17.14
C SER A 430 0.85 -12.92 -17.65
N GLN A 431 -0.11 -12.01 -17.44
CA GLN A 431 -1.49 -12.19 -17.95
C GLN A 431 -1.52 -12.32 -19.48
N GLY A 432 -0.73 -11.51 -20.19
CA GLY A 432 -0.59 -11.64 -21.65
C GLY A 432 -0.02 -13.01 -22.06
N LEU A 433 0.98 -13.52 -21.33
CA LEU A 433 1.52 -14.87 -21.56
C LEU A 433 0.49 -15.98 -21.27
N THR A 434 -0.29 -15.84 -20.20
CA THR A 434 -1.39 -16.75 -19.84
C THR A 434 -2.45 -16.79 -20.95
N GLN A 435 -2.84 -15.63 -21.50
CA GLN A 435 -3.76 -15.53 -22.63
C GLN A 435 -3.19 -16.16 -23.91
N ALA A 436 -1.91 -15.94 -24.19
CA ALA A 436 -1.23 -16.57 -25.31
C ALA A 436 -1.15 -18.10 -25.17
N ALA A 437 -0.90 -18.60 -23.96
CA ALA A 437 -0.88 -20.04 -23.69
C ALA A 437 -2.24 -20.70 -23.98
N PHE A 438 -3.35 -20.09 -23.57
CA PHE A 438 -4.68 -20.60 -23.92
C PHE A 438 -4.97 -20.54 -25.42
N SER A 439 -4.51 -19.49 -26.12
CA SER A 439 -4.64 -19.39 -27.58
C SER A 439 -3.91 -20.55 -28.27
N VAL A 440 -2.65 -20.81 -27.90
CA VAL A 440 -1.87 -21.94 -28.41
C VAL A 440 -2.56 -23.28 -28.14
N MET A 441 -3.18 -23.47 -26.97
CA MET A 441 -3.92 -24.70 -26.66
C MET A 441 -5.16 -24.91 -27.51
N LYS A 442 -5.81 -23.85 -28.01
CA LYS A 442 -7.04 -23.94 -28.80
C LYS A 442 -6.80 -24.32 -30.24
N ASP A 443 -5.87 -23.64 -30.90
CA ASP A 443 -5.67 -23.73 -32.35
C ASP A 443 -4.20 -23.73 -32.79
N GLY A 444 -3.25 -23.74 -31.83
CA GLY A 444 -1.82 -23.70 -32.12
C GLY A 444 -1.29 -22.33 -32.53
N THR A 445 -2.10 -21.27 -32.45
CA THR A 445 -1.67 -19.91 -32.81
C THR A 445 -1.02 -19.21 -31.62
N VAL A 446 0.08 -18.50 -31.88
CA VAL A 446 0.66 -17.54 -30.92
C VAL A 446 0.09 -16.16 -31.28
N PRO A 447 -0.68 -15.49 -30.39
CA PRO A 447 -1.14 -14.13 -30.65
C PRO A 447 0.07 -13.21 -30.79
N VAL A 448 0.06 -12.36 -31.82
CA VAL A 448 1.11 -11.37 -32.11
C VAL A 448 0.89 -10.10 -31.30
#